data_AF-A0A3P3XJ35-F1
#
_entry.id   AF-A0A3P3XJ35-F1
#
_cell.length_a   1.000
_cell.length_b   1.000
_cell.length_c   1.000
_cell.angle_alpha   90.00
_cell.angle_beta   90.00
_cell.angle_gamma   90.00
#
_symmetry.space_group_name_H-M   'P 1'
#
loop_
_entity.id
_entity.type
_entity.pdbx_description
1 polymer ?
#
loop_
_entity_poly.entity_id
_entity_poly.type
_entity_poly.pdbx_seq_one_letter_code
_entity_poly.pdbx_strand_id
1 'polypeptide(L)'
;MSTDRGLVQSETGKFKPTLTIIACVGWGSNFAGLAFPFVKKKIEGADIEIIPVEPASCPSLTKGKFTYDLGDVAGMTPYLAMYTLGHTFMPHPMHAGGLRYHSMSPLVSQAAAEGLLSPSAVPQL
;
A
#
# COMPACT_ATOMS: atom_id res chain seq x y z
N MET A 1 4.59 22.89 2.85
CA MET A 1 4.58 22.39 1.45
C MET A 1 3.46 21.38 1.36
N SER A 2 2.35 21.78 0.74
CA SER A 2 1.08 21.06 0.71
C SER A 2 1.12 19.95 -0.35
N THR A 3 0.71 18.74 0.03
CA THR A 3 0.48 17.59 -0.85
C THR A 3 -0.82 17.79 -1.64
N ASP A 4 -0.77 18.65 -2.65
CA ASP A 4 -1.82 18.70 -3.67
C ASP A 4 -1.38 17.83 -4.85
N ARG A 5 -1.72 16.54 -4.78
CA ARG A 5 -1.73 15.65 -5.96
C ARG A 5 -3.18 15.37 -6.33
N GLY A 6 -3.96 16.44 -6.46
CA GLY A 6 -5.19 16.41 -7.24
C GLY A 6 -4.90 15.90 -8.64
N LEU A 7 -5.87 15.17 -9.21
CA LEU A 7 -5.89 14.74 -10.60
C LEU A 7 -5.36 15.87 -11.50
N VAL A 8 -4.22 15.65 -12.15
CA VAL A 8 -3.65 16.63 -13.08
C VAL A 8 -4.61 16.76 -14.25
N GLN A 9 -5.45 17.79 -14.21
CA GLN A 9 -6.29 18.18 -15.31
C GLN A 9 -5.37 18.75 -16.39
N SER A 10 -5.21 18.04 -17.51
CA SER A 10 -4.38 18.51 -18.62
C SER A 10 -4.96 19.83 -19.15
N GLU A 11 -4.10 20.82 -19.40
CA GLU A 11 -4.45 22.17 -19.87
C GLU A 11 -5.11 22.21 -21.27
N THR A 12 -5.45 21.06 -21.86
CA THR A 12 -6.03 20.94 -23.21
C THR A 12 -7.43 20.33 -23.24
N GLY A 13 -8.10 20.15 -22.09
CA GLY A 13 -9.47 19.61 -22.05
C GLY A 13 -9.60 18.17 -22.54
N LYS A 14 -8.47 17.46 -22.74
CA LYS A 14 -8.43 16.03 -23.04
C LYS A 14 -8.18 15.28 -21.74
N PHE A 15 -9.21 14.65 -21.22
CA PHE A 15 -9.08 13.62 -20.19
C PHE A 15 -8.20 12.51 -20.77
N LYS A 16 -6.96 12.40 -20.30
CA LYS A 16 -6.12 11.26 -20.62
C LYS A 16 -6.52 10.18 -19.62
N PRO A 17 -7.20 9.10 -20.01
CA PRO A 17 -7.58 8.07 -19.06
C PRO A 17 -6.31 7.35 -18.59
N THR A 18 -5.75 7.78 -17.47
CA THR A 18 -4.73 7.02 -16.75
C THR A 18 -5.43 5.80 -16.15
N LEU A 19 -5.05 4.61 -16.60
CA LEU A 19 -5.56 3.37 -16.01
C LEU A 19 -5.23 3.40 -14.51
N THR A 20 -6.25 3.27 -13.67
CA THR A 20 -6.09 3.29 -12.22
C THR A 20 -6.46 1.94 -11.63
N ILE A 21 -5.52 1.34 -10.89
CA ILE A 21 -5.71 0.07 -10.19
C ILE A 21 -5.79 0.36 -8.70
N ILE A 22 -6.92 0.00 -8.08
CA ILE A 22 -7.17 0.24 -6.65
C ILE A 22 -7.60 -1.07 -6.01
N ALA A 23 -6.99 -1.43 -4.89
CA ALA A 23 -7.45 -2.54 -4.07
C ALA A 23 -7.01 -2.35 -2.61
N CYS A 24 -7.74 -2.98 -1.71
CA CYS A 24 -7.44 -2.92 -0.28
C CYS A 24 -6.24 -3.80 0.10
N VAL A 25 -5.49 -3.37 1.12
CA VAL A 25 -4.33 -4.10 1.60
C VAL A 25 -4.41 -4.36 3.11
N GLY A 26 -4.27 -5.64 3.47
CA GLY A 26 -3.94 -6.09 4.82
C GLY A 26 -2.46 -6.45 4.83
N TRP A 27 -2.13 -7.71 4.53
CA TRP A 27 -0.77 -8.10 4.13
C TRP A 27 -0.48 -7.77 2.65
N GLY A 28 -1.51 -7.70 1.79
CA GLY A 28 -1.37 -7.27 0.39
C GLY A 28 -1.34 -8.38 -0.67
N SER A 29 -1.60 -9.64 -0.34
CA SER A 29 -1.64 -10.74 -1.33
C SER A 29 -2.73 -10.55 -2.41
N ASN A 30 -3.93 -10.15 -2.01
CA ASN A 30 -5.03 -9.86 -2.95
C ASN A 30 -4.64 -8.72 -3.91
N PHE A 31 -4.06 -7.65 -3.37
CA PHE A 31 -3.63 -6.48 -4.13
C PHE A 31 -2.50 -6.85 -5.09
N ALA A 32 -1.48 -7.61 -4.64
CA ALA A 32 -0.38 -8.03 -5.48
C ALA A 32 -0.87 -8.89 -6.67
N GLY A 33 -1.78 -9.84 -6.41
CA GLY A 33 -2.37 -10.69 -7.45
C GLY A 33 -3.08 -9.89 -8.53
N LEU A 34 -3.74 -8.79 -8.16
CA LEU A 34 -4.38 -7.88 -9.12
C LEU A 34 -3.37 -6.94 -9.80
N ALA A 35 -2.50 -6.29 -9.01
CA ALA A 35 -1.76 -5.10 -9.42
C ALA A 35 -0.43 -5.41 -10.11
N PHE A 36 0.26 -6.50 -9.78
CA PHE A 36 1.63 -6.72 -10.25
C PHE A 36 1.78 -6.87 -11.77
N PRO A 37 0.82 -7.45 -12.51
CA PRO A 37 0.84 -7.38 -13.98
C PRO A 37 0.86 -5.93 -14.50
N PHE A 38 0.25 -4.98 -13.78
CA PHE A 38 0.24 -3.56 -14.12
C PHE A 38 1.45 -2.80 -13.57
N VAL A 39 2.02 -3.23 -12.44
CA VAL A 39 3.32 -2.73 -11.96
C VAL A 39 4.40 -2.98 -13.02
N LYS A 40 4.44 -4.18 -13.61
CA LYS A 40 5.35 -4.49 -14.74
C LYS A 40 5.16 -3.52 -15.90
N LYS A 41 3.91 -3.28 -16.33
CA LYS A 41 3.60 -2.32 -17.40
C LYS A 41 4.02 -0.89 -17.04
N LYS A 42 3.86 -0.48 -15.77
CA LYS A 42 4.31 0.84 -15.29
C LYS A 42 5.83 0.98 -15.35
N ILE A 43 6.57 -0.05 -14.95
CA ILE A 43 8.03 -0.11 -15.09
C ILE A 43 8.44 -0.01 -16.57
N GLU A 44 7.67 -0.60 -17.49
CA GLU A 44 7.86 -0.50 -18.94
C GLU A 44 7.41 0.85 -19.55
N GLY A 45 6.97 1.80 -18.73
CA GLY A 45 6.65 3.18 -19.15
C GLY A 45 5.16 3.45 -19.39
N ALA A 46 4.26 2.52 -19.05
CA ALA A 46 2.83 2.78 -19.11
C ALA A 46 2.38 3.80 -18.05
N ASP A 47 1.52 4.74 -18.46
CA ASP A 47 0.89 5.74 -17.61
C ASP A 47 -0.24 5.09 -16.79
N ILE A 48 0.11 4.54 -15.62
CA ILE A 48 -0.77 3.76 -14.73
C ILE A 48 -0.62 4.25 -13.29
N GLU A 49 -1.75 4.51 -12.64
CA GLU A 49 -1.80 4.80 -11.21
C GLU A 49 -2.20 3.54 -10.43
N ILE A 50 -1.47 3.22 -9.36
CA ILE A 50 -1.66 1.98 -8.60
C ILE A 50 -1.74 2.34 -7.11
N ILE A 51 -2.92 2.18 -6.52
CA ILE A 51 -3.28 2.74 -5.21
C ILE A 51 -3.64 1.58 -4.27
N PRO A 52 -2.71 1.11 -3.43
CA PRO A 52 -3.05 0.24 -2.31
C PRO A 52 -3.76 1.07 -1.22
N VAL A 53 -4.91 0.60 -0.75
CA VAL A 53 -5.71 1.29 0.28
C VAL A 53 -5.72 0.49 1.58
N GLU A 54 -5.27 1.11 2.67
CA GLU A 54 -5.21 0.51 4.00
C GLU A 54 -6.09 1.29 5.01
N PRO A 55 -6.41 0.74 6.18
CA PRO A 55 -7.15 1.49 7.18
C PRO A 55 -6.22 2.46 7.92
N ALA A 56 -6.71 3.66 8.23
CA ALA A 56 -5.96 4.65 9.01
C ALA A 56 -5.58 4.19 10.43
N SER A 57 -6.27 3.15 10.94
CA SER A 57 -5.99 2.47 12.20
C SER A 57 -4.89 1.41 12.13
N CYS A 58 -4.58 0.89 10.94
CA CYS A 58 -3.45 -0.03 10.68
C CYS A 58 -2.61 0.47 9.48
N PRO A 59 -1.99 1.67 9.57
CA PRO A 59 -1.39 2.35 8.42
C PRO A 59 0.04 1.86 8.12
N SER A 60 0.21 0.58 7.78
CA SER A 60 1.53 -0.03 7.57
C SER A 60 2.33 0.60 6.41
N LEU A 61 1.72 0.83 5.24
CA LEU A 61 2.39 1.41 4.08
C LEU A 61 2.55 2.93 4.16
N THR A 62 1.56 3.63 4.73
CA THR A 62 1.54 5.10 4.77
C THR A 62 2.28 5.69 5.96
N LYS A 63 2.44 4.93 7.05
CA LYS A 63 3.13 5.39 8.28
C LYS A 63 4.13 4.40 8.87
N GLY A 64 4.12 3.14 8.44
CA GLY A 64 5.07 2.13 8.93
C GLY A 64 6.50 2.39 8.46
N LYS A 65 7.44 1.68 9.07
CA LYS A 65 8.86 1.75 8.72
C LYS A 65 9.20 0.60 7.79
N PHE A 66 9.95 0.88 6.72
CA PHE A 66 10.54 -0.16 5.88
C PHE A 66 11.81 -0.70 6.57
N THR A 67 11.71 -1.88 7.19
CA THR A 67 12.78 -2.51 7.96
C THR A 67 12.60 -4.02 7.98
N TYR A 68 13.58 -4.75 8.50
CA TYR A 68 13.41 -6.15 8.86
C TYR A 68 12.54 -6.30 10.11
N ASP A 69 11.53 -7.15 10.03
CA ASP A 69 10.66 -7.52 11.16
C ASP A 69 10.10 -8.95 10.98
N LEU A 70 9.51 -9.51 12.02
CA LEU A 70 8.89 -10.83 11.98
C LEU A 70 7.57 -10.77 11.22
N GLY A 71 7.35 -11.76 10.37
CA GLY A 71 6.14 -11.95 9.55
C GLY A 71 5.00 -12.64 10.29
N ASP A 72 5.04 -12.73 11.62
CA ASP A 72 3.93 -13.19 12.46
C ASP A 72 4.16 -12.77 13.91
N VAL A 73 3.08 -12.63 14.65
CA VAL A 73 3.12 -12.24 16.07
C VAL A 73 3.77 -13.29 16.97
N ALA A 74 3.80 -14.56 16.56
CA ALA A 74 4.41 -15.65 17.34
C ALA A 74 5.93 -15.78 17.09
N GLY A 75 6.48 -15.03 16.12
CA GLY A 75 7.90 -15.03 15.79
C GLY A 75 8.40 -16.35 15.20
N MET A 76 7.55 -17.07 14.49
CA MET A 76 7.92 -18.34 13.84
C MET A 76 8.47 -18.14 12.41
N THR A 77 8.18 -17.01 11.79
CA THR A 77 8.71 -16.61 10.49
C THR A 77 10.12 -16.02 10.62
N PRO A 78 10.93 -16.07 9.54
CA PRO A 78 12.18 -15.32 9.51
C PRO A 78 11.91 -13.81 9.46
N TYR A 79 12.97 -13.02 9.68
CA TYR A 79 12.92 -11.58 9.42
C TYR A 79 12.71 -11.29 7.94
N LEU A 80 11.70 -10.48 7.63
CA LEU A 80 11.35 -10.05 6.28
C LEU A 80 11.57 -8.55 6.14
N ALA A 81 12.15 -8.11 5.01
CA ALA A 81 12.24 -6.68 4.69
C ALA A 81 10.87 -6.19 4.21
N MET A 82 10.19 -5.40 5.03
CA MET A 82 8.83 -4.95 4.75
C MET A 82 8.48 -3.65 5.48
N TYR A 83 7.44 -2.96 5.01
CA TYR A 83 6.79 -1.94 5.81
C TYR A 83 6.08 -2.60 6.99
N THR A 84 6.34 -2.12 8.20
CA THR A 84 5.79 -2.68 9.44
C THR A 84 5.42 -1.60 10.46
N LEU A 85 4.39 -1.88 11.26
CA LEU A 85 4.03 -1.19 12.50
C LEU A 85 4.68 -1.84 13.74
N GLY A 86 5.38 -2.96 13.55
CA GLY A 86 5.93 -3.86 14.57
C GLY A 86 5.07 -5.12 14.72
N HIS A 87 5.67 -6.32 14.74
CA HIS A 87 4.94 -7.60 14.84
C HIS A 87 4.09 -7.80 16.09
N THR A 88 4.28 -6.97 17.12
CA THR A 88 3.44 -6.93 18.33
C THR A 88 2.35 -5.86 18.28
N PHE A 89 2.23 -5.13 17.17
CA PHE A 89 1.21 -4.10 16.99
C PHE A 89 -0.19 -4.69 17.08
N MET A 90 -1.05 -4.02 17.84
CA MET A 90 -2.47 -4.33 17.94
C MET A 90 -3.28 -3.09 17.55
N PRO A 91 -4.22 -3.21 16.59
CA PRO A 91 -5.12 -2.12 16.26
C PRO A 91 -5.95 -1.67 17.46
N HIS A 92 -6.44 -0.43 17.43
CA HIS A 92 -7.34 0.09 18.45
C HIS A 92 -8.57 -0.84 18.64
N PRO A 93 -9.09 -1.07 19.87
CA PRO A 93 -10.19 -2.01 20.12
C PRO A 93 -11.48 -1.72 19.34
N MET A 94 -11.74 -0.45 19.01
CA MET A 94 -12.89 -0.05 18.18
C MET A 94 -12.70 -0.36 16.68
N HIS A 95 -11.54 -0.86 16.27
CA HIS A 95 -11.28 -1.20 14.88
C HIS A 95 -12.05 -2.45 14.43
N ALA A 96 -12.99 -2.27 13.51
CA ALA A 96 -13.88 -3.29 12.96
C ALA A 96 -13.72 -3.49 11.44
N GLY A 97 -12.89 -2.68 10.76
CA GLY A 97 -12.72 -2.71 9.30
C GLY A 97 -11.88 -3.85 8.71
N GLY A 98 -11.43 -4.82 9.52
CA GLY A 98 -10.52 -5.88 9.06
C GLY A 98 -9.10 -5.34 8.80
N LEU A 99 -8.34 -5.90 7.85
CA LEU A 99 -7.00 -5.39 7.46
C LEU A 99 -6.08 -5.08 8.66
N ARG A 100 -6.03 -6.01 9.62
CA ARG A 100 -5.37 -5.84 10.93
C ARG A 100 -3.90 -6.23 10.94
N TYR A 101 -3.39 -6.70 9.80
CA TYR A 101 -2.04 -7.21 9.73
C TYR A 101 -1.04 -6.08 10.00
N HIS A 102 0.01 -6.35 10.77
CA HIS A 102 0.94 -5.31 11.23
C HIS A 102 1.87 -4.80 10.14
N SER A 103 2.04 -5.58 9.06
CA SER A 103 2.99 -5.31 7.99
C SER A 103 2.39 -5.53 6.60
N MET A 104 3.19 -5.20 5.59
CA MET A 104 2.90 -5.40 4.19
C MET A 104 3.81 -6.48 3.60
N SER A 105 3.39 -7.20 2.55
CA SER A 105 4.26 -8.20 1.92
C SER A 105 5.58 -7.59 1.44
N PRO A 106 6.69 -8.36 1.43
CA PRO A 106 7.99 -7.85 0.98
C PRO A 106 7.95 -7.24 -0.42
N LEU A 107 7.25 -7.88 -1.36
CA LEU A 107 7.18 -7.37 -2.74
C LEU A 107 6.32 -6.10 -2.85
N VAL A 108 5.17 -6.03 -2.17
CA VAL A 108 4.36 -4.80 -2.17
C VAL A 108 5.11 -3.68 -1.45
N SER A 109 5.84 -4.01 -0.38
CA SER A 109 6.68 -3.06 0.34
C SER A 109 7.79 -2.51 -0.54
N GLN A 110 8.49 -3.37 -1.27
CA GLN A 110 9.54 -2.95 -2.19
C GLN A 110 8.97 -2.05 -3.30
N ALA A 111 7.82 -2.44 -3.89
CA ALA A 111 7.18 -1.62 -4.93
C ALA A 111 6.74 -0.24 -4.41
N ALA A 112 6.27 -0.15 -3.16
CA ALA A 112 5.98 1.13 -2.52
C ALA A 112 7.25 1.96 -2.25
N ALA A 113 8.32 1.33 -1.75
CA ALA A 113 9.60 1.97 -1.48
C ALA A 113 10.27 2.53 -2.75
N GLU A 114 10.06 1.87 -3.89
CA GLU A 114 10.52 2.32 -5.22
C GLU A 114 9.61 3.40 -5.84
N GLY A 115 8.53 3.80 -5.17
CA GLY A 115 7.60 4.82 -5.67
C GLY A 115 6.72 4.35 -6.83
N LEU A 116 6.59 3.03 -7.04
CA LEU A 116 5.72 2.46 -8.08
C LEU A 116 4.24 2.51 -7.69
N LEU A 117 3.98 2.57 -6.38
CA LEU A 117 2.65 2.61 -5.78
C LEU A 117 2.39 3.98 -5.12
N SER A 118 1.12 4.34 -5.02
CA SER A 118 0.64 5.54 -4.31
C SER A 118 -0.25 5.13 -3.13
N PRO A 119 0.30 4.71 -1.98
CA PRO A 119 -0.49 4.21 -0.86
C PRO A 119 -1.40 5.28 -0.26
N SER A 120 -2.59 4.86 0.16
CA SER A 120 -3.57 5.72 0.82
C SER A 120 -4.17 5.02 2.04
N ALA A 121 -4.43 5.80 3.09
CA ALA A 121 -5.06 5.31 4.31
C ALA A 121 -6.38 6.02 4.57
N VAL A 122 -7.43 5.26 4.88
CA VAL A 122 -8.79 5.80 5.09
C VAL A 122 -9.36 5.40 6.45
N PRO A 123 -10.11 6.28 7.14
CA PRO A 123 -10.78 5.90 8.39
C PRO A 123 -11.89 4.88 8.12
N GLN A 124 -12.12 4.00 9.10
CA GLN A 124 -13.43 3.35 9.23
C GLN A 124 -14.44 4.40 9.76
N LEU A 125 -15.70 4.30 9.33
CA LEU A 125 -16.80 5.25 9.59
C LEU A 125 -16.79 5.93 10.96
#